data_AF-A0A0U1DRF5-F1
#
_entry.id   AF-A0A0U1DRF5-F1
#
_cell.length_a   1.000
_cell.length_b   1.000
_cell.length_c   1.000
_cell.angle_alpha   90.00
_cell.angle_beta   90.00
_cell.angle_gamma   90.00
#
_symmetry.space_group_name_H-M   'P 1'
#
loop_
_entity.id
_entity.type
_entity.pdbx_description
1 polymer ?
#
loop_
_entity_poly.entity_id
_entity_poly.type
_entity_poly.pdbx_seq_one_letter_code
_entity_poly.pdbx_strand_id
1 'polypeptide(L)'
;MNIETTKRGTLYGVGLGPGDPELVTVKAARLIAAADVVAYHSARHGHSIARGIAAPYLREGQLEEHLVYPVTTETTDHPGGYVGAMEDFYAAAAERIAAHLEAGRDVALLAEGDPLFYSSYMHMHTRLTERFDAVIVPGVTSVSAASAATGTPLVQGDDVLTILPGTLPTAELERRLADTDAAVVLKLGRSYTRVRQALESTGRLDEAYYVERASTDRQRVAPAGEMGTDGGADIKVPYFSLAMVPGRSRSTAPQGSVVVVGLGPGDSDWMTPQSRRELAAATDLIGYGPYLDRVGPAPGSITTPATTPTSRPVLNWPASSRRRAARSRWSRRAIPVSSRWPPRCSKRPSSGPASRCA
;
A
#
# COMPACT_ATOMS: atom_id res chain seq x y z
N MET A 1 -41.10 19.52 37.78
CA MET A 1 -39.66 19.30 38.00
C MET A 1 -39.11 18.78 36.68
N ASN A 2 -38.63 19.67 35.82
CA ASN A 2 -38.03 19.27 34.55
C ASN A 2 -36.72 18.57 34.86
N ILE A 3 -36.66 17.26 34.65
CA ILE A 3 -35.39 16.56 34.61
C ILE A 3 -34.77 16.98 33.28
N GLU A 4 -33.93 18.01 33.29
CA GLU A 4 -33.00 18.24 32.18
C GLU A 4 -32.14 16.99 32.08
N THR A 5 -32.45 16.14 31.11
CA THR A 5 -31.54 15.05 30.71
C THR A 5 -30.26 15.71 30.24
N THR A 6 -29.26 15.76 31.11
CA THR A 6 -27.92 16.23 30.77
C THR A 6 -27.41 15.39 29.62
N LYS A 7 -27.29 16.03 28.45
CA LYS A 7 -26.87 15.35 27.22
C LYS A 7 -25.46 14.80 27.43
N ARG A 8 -25.31 13.47 27.40
CA ARG A 8 -24.01 12.81 27.43
C ARG A 8 -23.30 12.98 26.08
N GLY A 9 -21.97 12.98 26.12
CA GLY A 9 -21.13 12.96 24.94
C GLY A 9 -21.14 11.59 24.25
N THR A 10 -20.72 11.57 23.00
CA THR A 10 -20.61 10.37 22.16
C THR A 10 -19.15 9.94 22.05
N LEU A 11 -18.90 8.63 22.17
CA LEU A 11 -17.59 8.04 21.90
C LEU A 11 -17.44 7.75 20.40
N TYR A 12 -16.47 8.36 19.74
CA TYR A 12 -16.12 8.05 18.35
C TYR A 12 -14.86 7.20 18.30
N GLY A 13 -14.96 5.97 17.80
CA GLY A 13 -13.78 5.17 17.40
C GLY A 13 -13.38 5.54 15.99
N VAL A 14 -12.24 6.22 15.82
CA VAL A 14 -11.89 6.84 14.53
C VAL A 14 -10.68 6.17 13.90
N GLY A 15 -10.90 5.46 12.80
CA GLY A 15 -9.85 4.88 11.97
C GLY A 15 -9.09 5.95 11.19
N LEU A 16 -7.78 5.99 11.39
CA LEU A 16 -6.88 6.97 10.76
C LEU A 16 -6.27 6.49 9.45
N GLY A 17 -6.44 5.21 9.11
CA GLY A 17 -5.69 4.65 8.00
C GLY A 17 -4.27 4.23 8.40
N PRO A 18 -3.47 3.75 7.43
CA PRO A 18 -2.24 2.99 7.66
C PRO A 18 -1.00 3.83 8.00
N GLY A 19 -1.02 5.14 7.77
CA GLY A 19 0.15 6.00 7.99
C GLY A 19 0.04 7.36 7.29
N ASP A 20 -0.25 7.37 6.00
CA ASP A 20 -0.43 8.62 5.23
C ASP A 20 -1.69 9.37 5.71
N PRO A 21 -1.58 10.63 6.16
CA PRO A 21 -2.74 11.46 6.49
C PRO A 21 -3.75 11.55 5.35
N GLU A 22 -3.35 11.55 4.07
CA GLU A 22 -4.28 11.61 2.94
C GLU A 22 -5.21 10.38 2.83
N LEU A 23 -4.89 9.29 3.53
CA LEU A 23 -5.73 8.10 3.62
C LEU A 23 -6.72 8.15 4.79
N VAL A 24 -6.72 9.22 5.60
CA VAL A 24 -7.79 9.49 6.57
C VAL A 24 -9.09 9.77 5.81
N THR A 25 -10.16 9.07 6.16
CA THR A 25 -11.45 9.27 5.49
C THR A 25 -12.02 10.66 5.77
N VAL A 26 -12.81 11.21 4.83
CA VAL A 26 -13.49 12.51 5.01
C VAL A 26 -14.35 12.52 6.28
N LYS A 27 -14.98 11.39 6.64
CA LYS A 27 -15.77 11.27 7.88
C LYS A 27 -14.89 11.33 9.12
N ALA A 28 -13.74 10.63 9.11
CA ALA A 28 -12.78 10.66 10.21
C ALA A 28 -12.22 12.07 10.43
N ALA A 29 -11.72 12.72 9.37
CA ALA A 29 -11.21 14.09 9.43
C ALA A 29 -12.22 15.08 10.03
N ARG A 30 -13.48 15.02 9.57
CA ARG A 30 -14.56 15.88 10.09
C ARG A 30 -14.83 15.65 11.58
N LEU A 31 -14.84 14.39 12.04
CA LEU A 31 -15.09 14.07 13.44
C LEU A 31 -13.91 14.42 14.34
N ILE A 32 -12.68 14.21 13.87
CA ILE A 32 -11.47 14.64 14.58
C ILE A 32 -11.52 16.15 14.78
N ALA A 33 -11.82 16.93 13.74
CA ALA A 33 -11.92 18.37 13.85
C ALA A 33 -13.07 18.83 14.77
N ALA A 34 -14.20 18.11 14.78
CA ALA A 34 -15.38 18.50 15.56
C ALA A 34 -15.29 18.11 17.05
N ALA A 35 -14.61 17.02 17.39
CA ALA A 35 -14.60 16.47 18.74
C ALA A 35 -14.11 17.47 19.79
N ASP A 36 -14.64 17.40 21.01
CA ASP A 36 -14.18 18.21 22.14
C ASP A 36 -12.86 17.68 22.70
N VAL A 37 -12.72 16.34 22.67
CA VAL A 37 -11.57 15.61 23.19
C VAL A 37 -11.02 14.68 22.12
N VAL A 38 -9.72 14.70 21.92
CA VAL A 38 -9.02 13.73 21.07
C VAL A 38 -8.18 12.83 21.96
N ALA A 39 -8.55 11.55 22.02
CA ALA A 39 -7.86 10.54 22.82
C ALA A 39 -6.94 9.69 21.94
N TYR A 40 -5.73 9.42 22.40
CA TYR A 40 -4.76 8.62 21.63
C TYR A 40 -3.75 7.92 22.53
N HIS A 41 -3.20 6.82 22.01
CA HIS A 41 -2.24 6.00 22.74
C HIS A 41 -0.79 6.32 22.37
N SER A 42 0.13 6.11 23.30
CA SER A 42 1.57 6.04 23.01
C SER A 42 2.30 5.04 23.90
N ALA A 43 3.51 4.65 23.50
CA ALA A 43 4.47 4.06 24.44
C ALA A 43 5.01 5.13 25.41
N ARG A 44 5.82 4.72 26.40
CA ARG A 44 6.39 5.58 27.44
C ARG A 44 7.23 6.76 26.93
N HIS A 45 7.76 6.67 25.71
CA HIS A 45 8.49 7.78 25.07
C HIS A 45 7.58 8.96 24.63
N GLY A 46 6.26 8.86 24.84
CA GLY A 46 5.31 9.96 24.67
C GLY A 46 4.87 10.24 23.23
N HIS A 47 5.70 9.97 22.23
CA HIS A 47 5.32 10.13 20.82
C HIS A 47 4.22 9.13 20.39
N SER A 48 3.11 9.63 19.85
CA SER A 48 2.01 8.84 19.30
C SER A 48 1.98 8.93 17.77
N ILE A 49 1.99 7.79 17.09
CA ILE A 49 1.84 7.74 15.61
C ILE A 49 0.42 8.17 15.23
N ALA A 50 -0.60 7.63 15.90
CA ALA A 50 -1.99 8.05 15.73
C ALA A 50 -2.16 9.59 15.80
N ARG A 51 -1.60 10.23 16.84
CA ARG A 51 -1.64 11.70 16.97
C ARG A 51 -0.92 12.39 15.81
N GLY A 52 0.23 11.87 15.39
CA GLY A 52 0.99 12.40 14.26
C GLY A 52 0.20 12.38 12.95
N ILE A 53 -0.51 11.28 12.66
CA ILE A 53 -1.38 11.15 11.48
C ILE A 53 -2.56 12.11 11.56
N ALA A 54 -3.16 12.26 12.74
CA ALA A 54 -4.31 13.13 12.95
C ALA A 54 -3.95 14.63 12.96
N ALA A 55 -2.68 15.00 13.11
CA ALA A 55 -2.24 16.37 13.32
C ALA A 55 -2.80 17.40 12.31
N PRO A 56 -2.89 17.11 10.99
CA PRO A 56 -3.47 18.05 10.02
C PRO A 56 -4.97 18.31 10.21
N TYR A 57 -5.67 17.48 10.99
CA TYR A 57 -7.12 17.52 11.20
C TYR A 57 -7.52 18.03 12.58
N LEU A 58 -6.55 18.28 13.46
CA LEU A 58 -6.79 18.85 14.79
C LEU A 58 -7.15 20.33 14.67
N ARG A 59 -8.01 20.80 15.59
CA ARG A 59 -8.30 22.23 15.77
C ARG A 59 -7.69 22.73 17.08
N GLU A 60 -7.39 24.02 17.11
CA GLU A 60 -6.93 24.68 18.33
C GLU A 60 -7.99 24.59 19.46
N GLY A 61 -7.52 24.44 20.70
CA GLY A 61 -8.36 24.40 21.89
C GLY A 61 -9.06 23.05 22.17
N GLN A 62 -8.77 22.00 21.39
CA GLN A 62 -9.20 20.64 21.76
C GLN A 62 -8.48 20.16 23.02
N LEU A 63 -9.20 19.40 23.84
CA LEU A 63 -8.59 18.65 24.93
C LEU A 63 -7.91 17.41 24.35
N GLU A 64 -6.72 17.10 24.81
CA GLU A 64 -5.98 15.91 24.40
C GLU A 64 -5.90 14.92 25.57
N GLU A 65 -6.45 13.72 25.35
CA GLU A 65 -6.48 12.65 26.34
C GLU A 65 -5.38 11.63 25.99
N HIS A 66 -4.19 11.84 26.56
CA HIS A 66 -3.00 11.06 26.26
C HIS A 66 -2.93 9.79 27.12
N LEU A 67 -3.10 8.64 26.47
CA LEU A 67 -3.14 7.31 27.07
C LEU A 67 -1.78 6.60 26.90
N VAL A 68 -0.90 6.75 27.89
CA VAL A 68 0.45 6.17 27.85
C VAL A 68 0.45 4.75 28.40
N TYR A 69 0.83 3.77 27.58
CA TYR A 69 0.91 2.38 28.02
C TYR A 69 1.89 2.20 29.18
N PRO A 70 1.54 1.40 30.20
CA PRO A 70 2.40 1.13 31.32
C PRO A 70 3.58 0.24 30.91
N VAL A 71 3.43 -0.62 29.92
CA VAL A 71 4.48 -1.50 29.41
C VAL A 71 4.18 -1.85 27.96
N THR A 72 5.20 -2.02 27.13
CA THR A 72 5.02 -2.42 25.72
C THR A 72 5.76 -3.71 25.42
N THR A 73 7.06 -3.71 25.68
CA THR A 73 7.98 -4.83 25.38
C THR A 73 8.93 -5.14 26.54
N GLU A 74 8.94 -4.26 27.54
CA GLU A 74 9.71 -4.31 28.76
C GLU A 74 9.12 -5.32 29.76
N THR A 75 9.91 -5.71 30.76
CA THR A 75 9.44 -6.47 31.92
C THR A 75 8.67 -5.56 32.87
N THR A 76 7.79 -6.13 33.69
CA THR A 76 6.97 -5.39 34.66
C THR A 76 7.03 -6.06 36.02
N ASP A 77 7.12 -5.26 37.08
CA ASP A 77 7.06 -5.70 38.47
C ASP A 77 5.62 -5.80 38.99
N HIS A 78 4.63 -5.58 38.12
CA HIS A 78 3.23 -5.67 38.45
C HIS A 78 2.86 -7.08 38.92
N PRO A 79 2.10 -7.26 40.03
CA PRO A 79 1.79 -8.57 40.60
C PRO A 79 1.02 -9.48 39.61
N GLY A 80 0.21 -8.90 38.73
CA GLY A 80 -0.48 -9.62 37.64
C GLY A 80 0.32 -9.77 36.34
N GLY A 81 1.62 -9.46 36.36
CA GLY A 81 2.47 -9.43 35.17
C GLY A 81 1.99 -8.44 34.11
N TYR A 82 2.36 -8.68 32.84
CA TYR A 82 1.98 -7.85 31.69
C TYR A 82 0.45 -7.72 31.56
N VAL A 83 -0.28 -8.83 31.70
CA VAL A 83 -1.73 -8.85 31.52
C VAL A 83 -2.41 -7.98 32.59
N GLY A 84 -2.03 -8.13 33.86
CA GLY A 84 -2.59 -7.31 34.94
C GLY A 84 -2.27 -5.82 34.76
N ALA A 85 -1.04 -5.49 34.39
CA ALA A 85 -0.66 -4.09 34.15
C ALA A 85 -1.48 -3.44 33.02
N MET A 86 -1.74 -4.18 31.94
CA MET A 86 -2.56 -3.71 30.83
C MET A 86 -4.03 -3.59 31.21
N GLU A 87 -4.56 -4.51 32.00
CA GLU A 87 -5.95 -4.48 32.48
C GLU A 87 -6.22 -3.25 33.34
N ASP A 88 -5.37 -2.99 34.34
CA ASP A 88 -5.48 -1.82 35.21
C ASP A 88 -5.37 -0.50 34.43
N PHE A 89 -4.45 -0.46 33.44
CA PHE A 89 -4.34 0.67 32.53
C PHE A 89 -5.63 0.91 31.74
N TYR A 90 -6.21 -0.13 31.14
CA TYR A 90 -7.43 0.02 30.36
C TYR A 90 -8.63 0.39 31.22
N ALA A 91 -8.73 -0.12 32.45
CA ALA A 91 -9.76 0.30 33.39
C ALA A 91 -9.63 1.80 33.73
N ALA A 92 -8.42 2.27 34.07
CA ALA A 92 -8.17 3.67 34.37
C ALA A 92 -8.38 4.60 33.16
N ALA A 93 -7.96 4.17 31.96
CA ALA A 93 -8.16 4.92 30.72
C ALA A 93 -9.65 5.06 30.37
N ALA A 94 -10.44 3.99 30.57
CA ALA A 94 -11.87 4.02 30.36
C ALA A 94 -12.56 5.04 31.29
N GLU A 95 -12.23 5.08 32.58
CA GLU A 95 -12.83 6.05 33.50
C GLU A 95 -12.43 7.50 33.17
N ARG A 96 -11.19 7.75 32.71
CA ARG A 96 -10.78 9.07 32.22
C ARG A 96 -11.63 9.51 31.02
N ILE A 97 -11.85 8.63 30.05
CA ILE A 97 -12.72 8.90 28.90
C ILE A 97 -14.18 9.09 29.36
N ALA A 98 -14.67 8.26 30.28
CA ALA A 98 -16.03 8.35 30.81
C ALA A 98 -16.30 9.71 31.45
N ALA A 99 -15.33 10.26 32.20
CA ALA A 99 -15.45 11.60 32.79
C ALA A 99 -15.61 12.72 31.74
N HIS A 100 -15.07 12.53 30.52
CA HIS A 100 -15.34 13.43 29.41
C HIS A 100 -16.77 13.27 28.88
N LEU A 101 -17.18 12.04 28.62
CA LEU A 101 -18.51 11.71 28.08
C LEU A 101 -19.65 12.11 29.04
N GLU A 102 -19.48 11.91 30.35
CA GLU A 102 -20.45 12.33 31.38
C GLU A 102 -20.58 13.84 31.47
N ALA A 103 -19.51 14.57 31.19
CA ALA A 103 -19.52 16.03 31.09
C ALA A 103 -20.11 16.54 29.76
N GLY A 104 -20.69 15.66 28.93
CA GLY A 104 -21.30 16.03 27.65
C GLY A 104 -20.33 16.28 26.51
N ARG A 105 -19.04 15.92 26.68
CA ARG A 105 -17.99 16.15 25.68
C ARG A 105 -17.87 14.97 24.73
N ASP A 106 -17.90 15.24 23.43
CA ASP A 106 -17.66 14.22 22.40
C ASP A 106 -16.17 13.84 22.36
N VAL A 107 -15.88 12.53 22.37
CA VAL A 107 -14.50 12.01 22.42
C VAL A 107 -14.17 11.26 21.13
N ALA A 108 -13.19 11.74 20.36
CA ALA A 108 -12.60 11.00 19.25
C ALA A 108 -11.40 10.19 19.74
N LEU A 109 -11.59 8.87 19.92
CA LEU A 109 -10.51 7.94 20.23
C LEU A 109 -9.87 7.43 18.93
N LEU A 110 -8.63 7.86 18.71
CA LEU A 110 -7.87 7.60 17.49
C LEU A 110 -7.36 6.15 17.44
N ALA A 111 -7.53 5.52 16.29
CA ALA A 111 -7.03 4.19 15.97
C ALA A 111 -6.23 4.20 14.66
N GLU A 112 -4.96 3.80 14.72
CA GLU A 112 -4.17 3.53 13.51
C GLU A 112 -4.79 2.35 12.75
N GLY A 113 -4.86 2.46 11.43
CA GLY A 113 -5.62 1.54 10.59
C GLY A 113 -7.12 1.68 10.85
N ASP A 114 -7.73 0.61 11.34
CA ASP A 114 -9.17 0.50 11.59
C ASP A 114 -9.47 0.21 13.07
N PRO A 115 -10.48 0.85 13.70
CA PRO A 115 -10.77 0.68 15.13
C PRO A 115 -11.17 -0.74 15.51
N LEU A 116 -11.74 -1.51 14.58
CA LEU A 116 -12.20 -2.88 14.80
C LEU A 116 -11.30 -3.93 14.12
N PHE A 117 -10.07 -3.56 13.76
CA PHE A 117 -9.09 -4.49 13.21
C PHE A 117 -7.76 -4.45 14.00
N TYR A 118 -7.62 -5.36 14.98
CA TYR A 118 -6.43 -5.50 15.83
C TYR A 118 -5.96 -4.21 16.55
N SER A 119 -6.91 -3.32 16.86
CA SER A 119 -6.68 -2.02 17.49
C SER A 119 -6.97 -2.03 18.99
N SER A 120 -6.24 -1.20 19.73
CA SER A 120 -6.49 -0.99 21.16
C SER A 120 -7.81 -0.30 21.46
N TYR A 121 -8.45 0.32 20.46
CA TYR A 121 -9.80 0.88 20.59
C TYR A 121 -10.81 -0.15 21.15
N MET A 122 -10.68 -1.42 20.76
CA MET A 122 -11.59 -2.48 21.20
C MET A 122 -11.69 -2.60 22.73
N HIS A 123 -10.59 -2.36 23.45
CA HIS A 123 -10.58 -2.39 24.92
C HIS A 123 -11.41 -1.27 25.53
N MET A 124 -11.44 -0.09 24.90
CA MET A 124 -12.28 1.02 25.33
C MET A 124 -13.73 0.83 24.89
N HIS A 125 -13.94 0.30 23.67
CA HIS A 125 -15.26 0.00 23.13
C HIS A 125 -16.04 -0.90 24.08
N THR A 126 -15.49 -2.07 24.45
CA THR A 126 -16.19 -3.02 25.32
C THR A 126 -16.45 -2.51 26.73
N ARG A 127 -15.63 -1.57 27.24
CA ARG A 127 -15.78 -1.00 28.59
C ARG A 127 -16.77 0.16 28.64
N LEU A 128 -16.93 0.92 27.55
CA LEU A 128 -17.66 2.17 27.54
C LEU A 128 -19.05 2.06 26.90
N THR A 129 -19.27 1.12 25.98
CA THR A 129 -20.53 1.03 25.22
C THR A 129 -21.73 0.55 26.03
N GLU A 130 -21.50 -0.02 27.21
CA GLU A 130 -22.58 -0.31 28.16
C GLU A 130 -23.14 0.96 28.81
N ARG A 131 -22.37 2.06 28.81
CA ARG A 131 -22.69 3.33 29.51
C ARG A 131 -22.93 4.51 28.56
N PHE A 132 -22.35 4.48 27.36
CA PHE A 132 -22.32 5.60 26.43
C PHE A 132 -22.57 5.14 24.98
N ASP A 133 -23.17 6.03 24.20
CA ASP A 133 -23.29 5.82 22.76
C ASP A 133 -21.92 5.84 22.10
N ALA A 134 -21.71 4.92 21.16
CA ALA A 134 -20.49 4.85 20.38
C ALA A 134 -20.75 4.80 18.88
N VAL A 135 -19.94 5.54 18.13
CA VAL A 135 -19.94 5.53 16.67
C VAL A 135 -18.55 5.10 16.19
N ILE A 136 -18.51 4.05 15.39
CA ILE A 136 -17.27 3.59 14.75
C ILE A 136 -17.16 4.20 13.36
N VAL A 137 -15.99 4.74 13.04
CA VAL A 137 -15.62 5.20 11.70
C VAL A 137 -14.49 4.32 11.19
N PRO A 138 -14.74 3.52 10.15
CA PRO A 138 -13.73 2.61 9.63
C PRO A 138 -12.57 3.37 8.98
N GLY A 139 -11.41 2.74 8.98
CA GLY A 139 -10.19 3.26 8.35
C GLY A 139 -9.57 2.29 7.37
N VAL A 140 -8.69 2.79 6.50
CA VAL A 140 -7.93 1.94 5.58
C VAL A 140 -6.96 1.06 6.38
N THR A 141 -7.03 -0.25 6.22
CA THR A 141 -6.16 -1.17 6.97
C THR A 141 -4.73 -1.18 6.43
N SER A 142 -3.76 -1.55 7.27
CA SER A 142 -2.38 -1.81 6.83
C SER A 142 -2.27 -2.94 5.81
N VAL A 143 -3.23 -3.87 5.79
CA VAL A 143 -3.34 -4.95 4.80
C VAL A 143 -3.61 -4.39 3.41
N SER A 144 -4.61 -3.51 3.28
CA SER A 144 -4.93 -2.84 2.02
C SER A 144 -3.78 -1.94 1.56
N ALA A 145 -3.15 -1.23 2.50
CA ALA A 145 -2.00 -0.38 2.23
C ALA A 145 -0.79 -1.17 1.71
N ALA A 146 -0.52 -2.34 2.29
CA ALA A 146 0.57 -3.21 1.84
C ALA A 146 0.29 -3.81 0.45
N SER A 147 -0.93 -4.24 0.17
CA SER A 147 -1.32 -4.71 -1.18
C SER A 147 -1.15 -3.59 -2.22
N ALA A 148 -1.50 -2.35 -1.89
CA ALA A 148 -1.24 -1.20 -2.75
C ALA A 148 0.26 -0.93 -2.92
N ALA A 149 1.03 -1.01 -1.83
CA ALA A 149 2.48 -0.76 -1.83
C ALA A 149 3.27 -1.77 -2.68
N THR A 150 2.85 -3.04 -2.72
CA THR A 150 3.47 -4.05 -3.59
C THR A 150 2.92 -4.03 -5.02
N GLY A 151 1.88 -3.23 -5.30
CA GLY A 151 1.20 -3.22 -6.59
C GLY A 151 0.60 -4.57 -6.99
N THR A 152 0.36 -5.46 -6.02
CA THR A 152 -0.06 -6.84 -6.27
C THR A 152 -1.45 -7.08 -5.66
N PRO A 153 -2.43 -7.60 -6.43
CA PRO A 153 -3.71 -8.03 -5.87
C PRO A 153 -3.49 -9.08 -4.79
N LEU A 154 -3.98 -8.82 -3.57
CA LEU A 154 -3.81 -9.75 -2.45
C LEU A 154 -4.62 -11.03 -2.63
N VAL A 155 -5.87 -10.93 -3.12
CA VAL A 155 -6.77 -12.06 -3.37
C VAL A 155 -7.62 -11.84 -4.61
N GLN A 156 -7.99 -12.92 -5.29
CA GLN A 156 -8.90 -12.94 -6.44
C GLN A 156 -9.82 -14.17 -6.41
N GLY A 157 -11.03 -14.05 -6.97
CA GLY A 157 -11.95 -15.18 -7.11
C GLY A 157 -12.28 -15.81 -5.76
N ASP A 158 -12.02 -17.11 -5.64
CA ASP A 158 -12.30 -17.91 -4.45
C ASP A 158 -11.10 -18.02 -3.49
N ASP A 159 -10.03 -17.22 -3.69
CA ASP A 159 -8.86 -17.21 -2.80
C ASP A 159 -9.28 -16.94 -1.35
N VAL A 160 -8.85 -17.82 -0.43
CA VAL A 160 -9.00 -17.63 1.00
C VAL A 160 -7.87 -16.74 1.55
N LEU A 161 -8.24 -15.61 2.15
CA LEU A 161 -7.32 -14.73 2.88
C LEU A 161 -7.30 -15.04 4.37
N THR A 162 -6.12 -15.33 4.90
CA THR A 162 -5.90 -15.48 6.34
C THR A 162 -5.02 -14.35 6.90
N ILE A 163 -5.49 -13.65 7.94
CA ILE A 163 -4.73 -12.56 8.58
C ILE A 163 -4.33 -12.94 10.01
N LEU A 164 -3.02 -12.96 10.27
CA LEU A 164 -2.39 -13.56 11.43
C LEU A 164 -1.62 -12.53 12.26
N PRO A 165 -1.71 -12.57 13.60
CA PRO A 165 -0.71 -11.94 14.45
C PRO A 165 0.62 -12.69 14.32
N GLY A 166 1.72 -11.98 14.08
CA GLY A 166 3.06 -12.58 14.05
C GLY A 166 3.49 -13.16 15.40
N THR A 167 2.77 -12.85 16.48
CA THR A 167 3.01 -13.39 17.83
C THR A 167 2.53 -14.85 18.00
N LEU A 168 1.73 -15.40 17.08
CA LEU A 168 1.24 -16.78 17.15
C LEU A 168 2.40 -17.81 17.27
N PRO A 169 2.18 -18.96 17.93
CA PRO A 169 3.15 -20.06 17.95
C PRO A 169 3.54 -20.52 16.54
N THR A 170 4.79 -20.96 16.36
CA THR A 170 5.32 -21.34 15.04
C THR A 170 4.45 -22.38 14.34
N ALA A 171 4.06 -23.44 15.06
CA ALA A 171 3.22 -24.50 14.50
C ALA A 171 1.87 -23.99 13.98
N GLU A 172 1.29 -22.97 14.62
CA GLU A 172 0.01 -22.40 14.18
C GLU A 172 0.20 -21.46 12.99
N LEU A 173 1.32 -20.73 12.91
CA LEU A 173 1.70 -19.98 11.71
C LEU A 173 1.86 -20.92 10.53
N GLU A 174 2.66 -21.99 10.67
CA GLU A 174 2.89 -22.99 9.63
C GLU A 174 1.58 -23.63 9.16
N ARG A 175 0.76 -24.12 10.09
CA ARG A 175 -0.52 -24.76 9.78
C ARG A 175 -1.43 -23.84 8.96
N ARG A 176 -1.55 -22.58 9.34
CA ARG A 176 -2.43 -21.62 8.66
C ARG A 176 -1.85 -21.11 7.33
N LEU A 177 -0.53 -20.96 7.23
CA LEU A 177 0.14 -20.57 5.98
C LEU A 177 0.08 -21.68 4.92
N ALA A 178 0.05 -22.94 5.35
CA ALA A 178 -0.12 -24.10 4.46
C ALA A 178 -1.56 -24.24 3.94
N ASP A 179 -2.56 -23.83 4.72
CA ASP A 179 -3.99 -24.09 4.49
C ASP A 179 -4.77 -22.87 3.94
N THR A 180 -4.07 -21.92 3.30
CA THR A 180 -4.68 -20.68 2.77
C THR A 180 -4.09 -20.29 1.42
N ASP A 181 -4.87 -19.63 0.58
CA ASP A 181 -4.37 -19.13 -0.71
C ASP A 181 -3.52 -17.88 -0.54
N ALA A 182 -4.00 -16.92 0.25
CA ALA A 182 -3.30 -15.68 0.59
C ALA A 182 -3.18 -15.51 2.11
N ALA A 183 -2.09 -14.87 2.54
CA ALA A 183 -1.86 -14.62 3.96
C ALA A 183 -1.27 -13.24 4.23
N VAL A 184 -1.60 -12.67 5.39
CA VAL A 184 -0.90 -11.51 5.94
C VAL A 184 -0.53 -11.77 7.38
N VAL A 185 0.75 -11.62 7.72
CA VAL A 185 1.26 -11.75 9.09
C VAL A 185 1.64 -10.36 9.61
N LEU A 186 0.86 -9.84 10.55
CA LEU A 186 1.01 -8.50 11.11
C LEU A 186 2.03 -8.45 12.25
N LYS A 187 2.52 -7.25 12.56
CA LYS A 187 3.27 -6.95 13.80
C LYS A 187 4.57 -7.75 13.89
N LEU A 188 5.36 -7.76 12.81
CA LEU A 188 6.52 -8.64 12.72
C LEU A 188 7.50 -8.37 13.86
N GLY A 189 8.10 -7.17 13.94
CA GLY A 189 9.02 -6.81 15.02
C GLY A 189 10.01 -7.94 15.36
N ARG A 190 10.08 -8.29 16.65
CA ARG A 190 10.89 -9.41 17.18
C ARG A 190 10.46 -10.80 16.68
N SER A 191 9.24 -10.93 16.17
CA SER A 191 8.68 -12.20 15.67
C SER A 191 9.14 -12.54 14.25
N TYR A 192 9.84 -11.63 13.56
CA TYR A 192 10.11 -11.79 12.14
C TYR A 192 10.88 -13.07 11.80
N THR A 193 11.93 -13.41 12.55
CA THR A 193 12.74 -14.62 12.34
C THR A 193 11.87 -15.88 12.33
N ARG A 194 10.93 -15.97 13.28
CA ARG A 194 9.97 -17.08 13.36
C ARG A 194 8.99 -17.08 12.19
N VAL A 195 8.49 -15.91 11.77
CA VAL A 195 7.59 -15.79 10.62
C VAL A 195 8.30 -16.20 9.33
N ARG A 196 9.55 -15.77 9.14
CA ARG A 196 10.40 -16.16 8.01
C ARG A 196 10.59 -17.68 7.96
N GLN A 197 10.88 -18.30 9.11
CA GLN A 197 11.00 -19.75 9.22
C GLN A 197 9.69 -20.46 8.85
N ALA A 198 8.53 -20.00 9.35
CA ALA A 198 7.24 -20.59 9.01
C ALA A 198 6.92 -20.48 7.51
N LEU A 199 7.26 -19.35 6.87
CA LEU A 199 7.13 -19.17 5.43
C LEU A 199 8.06 -20.10 4.64
N GLU A 200 9.29 -20.31 5.12
CA GLU A 200 10.27 -21.22 4.52
C GLU A 200 9.79 -22.68 4.61
N SER A 201 9.38 -23.12 5.80
CA SER A 201 8.90 -24.48 6.05
C SER A 201 7.63 -24.84 5.28
N THR A 202 6.84 -23.84 4.88
CA THR A 202 5.62 -24.03 4.07
C THR A 202 5.86 -23.83 2.57
N GLY A 203 7.09 -23.52 2.15
CA GLY A 203 7.43 -23.25 0.75
C GLY A 203 6.82 -21.96 0.20
N ARG A 204 6.44 -21.02 1.08
CA ARG A 204 5.78 -19.75 0.74
C ARG A 204 6.73 -18.55 0.79
N LEU A 205 7.98 -18.73 1.19
CA LEU A 205 8.93 -17.62 1.39
C LEU A 205 9.22 -16.84 0.10
N ASP A 206 9.39 -17.54 -1.02
CA ASP A 206 9.78 -16.94 -2.30
C ASP A 206 8.66 -16.07 -2.92
N GLU A 207 7.41 -16.29 -2.53
CA GLU A 207 6.26 -15.50 -2.95
C GLU A 207 5.82 -14.45 -1.92
N ALA A 208 6.49 -14.39 -0.77
CA ALA A 208 6.15 -13.47 0.30
C ALA A 208 6.87 -12.13 0.15
N TYR A 209 6.13 -11.05 0.38
CA TYR A 209 6.63 -9.68 0.50
C TYR A 209 6.78 -9.30 1.96
N TYR A 210 7.87 -8.60 2.28
CA TYR A 210 8.02 -7.79 3.48
C TYR A 210 7.57 -6.36 3.17
N VAL A 211 6.69 -5.80 4.01
CA VAL A 211 6.26 -4.41 3.93
C VAL A 211 6.38 -3.75 5.29
N GLU A 212 7.05 -2.61 5.33
CA GLU A 212 7.23 -1.80 6.53
C GLU A 212 6.70 -0.38 6.29
N ARG A 213 6.01 0.17 7.30
CA ARG A 213 5.52 1.55 7.32
C ARG A 213 4.80 1.94 6.01
N ALA A 214 3.93 1.05 5.53
CA ALA A 214 3.16 1.22 4.30
C ALA A 214 2.46 2.59 4.26
N SER A 215 2.41 3.20 3.09
CA SER A 215 1.91 4.55 2.78
C SER A 215 2.73 5.73 3.32
N THR A 216 3.69 5.53 4.22
CA THR A 216 4.51 6.64 4.74
C THR A 216 5.70 6.96 3.84
N ASP A 217 6.34 8.09 4.09
CA ASP A 217 7.64 8.47 3.51
C ASP A 217 8.78 7.47 3.83
N ARG A 218 8.60 6.65 4.88
CA ARG A 218 9.53 5.60 5.31
C ARG A 218 9.12 4.21 4.86
N GLN A 219 8.22 4.10 3.89
CA GLN A 219 7.78 2.82 3.35
C GLN A 219 8.97 2.03 2.79
N ARG A 220 9.05 0.74 3.15
CA ARG A 220 9.96 -0.22 2.52
C ARG A 220 9.19 -1.46 2.08
N VAL A 221 9.45 -1.89 0.85
CA VAL A 221 8.94 -3.14 0.27
C VAL A 221 10.14 -3.96 -0.21
N ALA A 222 10.18 -5.24 0.15
CA ALA A 222 11.22 -6.17 -0.27
C ALA A 222 10.67 -7.60 -0.33
N PRO A 223 11.32 -8.53 -1.06
CA PRO A 223 11.06 -9.95 -0.88
C PRO A 223 11.34 -10.36 0.58
N ALA A 224 10.47 -11.18 1.17
CA ALA A 224 10.64 -11.60 2.56
C ALA A 224 11.89 -12.48 2.75
N GLY A 225 12.33 -13.22 1.73
CA GLY A 225 13.55 -14.02 1.81
C GLY A 225 14.84 -13.20 1.95
N GLU A 226 14.87 -11.99 1.40
CA GLU A 226 16.06 -11.11 1.34
C GLU A 226 16.24 -10.23 2.59
N MET A 227 15.23 -10.20 3.46
CA MET A 227 15.30 -9.45 4.70
C MET A 227 16.19 -10.16 5.72
N GLY A 228 17.33 -9.56 6.03
CA GLY A 228 18.31 -10.08 6.98
C GLY A 228 19.57 -10.70 6.34
N THR A 229 19.67 -10.71 5.01
CA THR A 229 20.86 -11.22 4.29
C THR A 229 21.83 -10.13 3.83
N ASP A 230 21.53 -8.85 4.09
CA ASP A 230 22.43 -7.73 3.76
C ASP A 230 23.63 -7.68 4.72
N GLY A 231 24.64 -8.52 4.45
CA GLY A 231 26.03 -8.25 4.81
C GLY A 231 26.40 -8.17 6.31
N GLY A 232 25.65 -8.83 7.20
CA GLY A 232 26.01 -8.93 8.62
C GLY A 232 25.65 -7.72 9.48
N ALA A 233 24.85 -6.78 8.98
CA ALA A 233 24.20 -5.79 9.82
C ALA A 233 22.82 -6.33 10.28
N ASP A 234 22.58 -6.39 11.59
CA ASP A 234 21.28 -6.73 12.16
C ASP A 234 20.20 -5.75 11.66
N ILE A 235 19.50 -6.10 10.57
CA ILE A 235 18.34 -5.31 10.11
C ILE A 235 17.24 -5.47 11.16
N LYS A 236 17.07 -4.43 11.98
CA LYS A 236 16.02 -4.36 12.99
C LYS A 236 14.66 -4.17 12.34
N VAL A 237 13.90 -5.25 12.23
CA VAL A 237 12.51 -5.23 11.79
C VAL A 237 11.62 -4.51 12.83
N PRO A 238 10.89 -3.44 12.48
CA PRO A 238 10.04 -2.72 13.42
C PRO A 238 8.68 -3.38 13.61
N TYR A 239 7.96 -2.96 14.65
CA TYR A 239 6.59 -3.41 14.93
C TYR A 239 5.61 -3.08 13.78
N PHE A 240 5.72 -1.89 13.17
CA PHE A 240 4.90 -1.45 12.04
C PHE A 240 5.39 -2.04 10.71
N SER A 241 5.43 -3.36 10.66
CA SER A 241 5.73 -4.15 9.47
C SER A 241 4.87 -5.40 9.42
N LEU A 242 4.70 -5.93 8.22
CA LEU A 242 3.95 -7.15 7.93
C LEU A 242 4.63 -7.98 6.85
N ALA A 243 4.36 -9.29 6.85
CA ALA A 243 4.66 -10.18 5.74
C ALA A 243 3.36 -10.44 4.99
N MET A 244 3.40 -10.43 3.66
CA MET A 244 2.22 -10.61 2.82
C MET A 244 2.51 -11.65 1.74
N VAL A 245 1.64 -12.64 1.66
CA VAL A 245 1.66 -13.71 0.67
C VAL A 245 0.41 -13.54 -0.20
N PRO A 246 0.54 -13.11 -1.47
CA PRO A 246 -0.61 -12.98 -2.37
C PRO A 246 -1.26 -14.33 -2.68
N GLY A 247 -2.51 -14.28 -3.09
CA GLY A 247 -3.27 -15.45 -3.54
C GLY A 247 -2.63 -16.15 -4.74
N ARG A 248 -2.81 -17.47 -4.79
CA ARG A 248 -2.28 -18.33 -5.86
C ARG A 248 -3.06 -18.20 -7.16
N SER A 249 -4.28 -17.67 -7.10
CA SER A 249 -5.04 -17.28 -8.29
C SER A 249 -4.39 -16.08 -8.99
N ARG A 250 -3.15 -16.25 -9.47
CA ARG A 250 -2.61 -15.41 -10.54
C ARG A 250 -3.51 -15.66 -11.74
N SER A 251 -4.24 -14.64 -12.18
CA SER A 251 -4.97 -14.65 -13.45
C SER A 251 -4.21 -15.49 -14.50
N THR A 252 -4.74 -16.66 -14.82
CA THR A 252 -4.32 -17.50 -15.94
C THR A 252 -4.73 -16.91 -17.29
N ALA A 253 -5.36 -15.72 -17.29
CA ALA A 253 -5.52 -14.97 -18.53
C ALA A 253 -4.12 -14.74 -19.11
N PRO A 254 -3.87 -15.15 -20.36
CA PRO A 254 -2.55 -15.03 -20.96
C PRO A 254 -2.12 -13.57 -20.86
N GLN A 255 -1.09 -13.31 -20.05
CA GLN A 255 -0.47 -12.01 -20.00
C GLN A 255 0.17 -11.79 -21.37
N GLY A 256 -0.31 -10.76 -22.08
CA GLY A 256 0.40 -10.26 -23.23
C GLY A 256 1.79 -9.76 -22.82
N SER A 257 2.81 -10.02 -23.62
CA SER A 257 4.17 -9.52 -23.36
C SER A 257 4.48 -8.33 -24.27
N VAL A 258 5.40 -7.46 -23.84
CA VAL A 258 5.91 -6.37 -24.69
C VAL A 258 7.34 -6.69 -25.09
N VAL A 259 7.64 -6.65 -26.39
CA VAL A 259 8.99 -6.90 -26.90
C VAL A 259 9.44 -5.68 -27.68
N VAL A 260 10.55 -5.06 -27.31
CA VAL A 260 11.14 -3.95 -28.08
C VAL A 260 12.10 -4.53 -29.10
N VAL A 261 11.84 -4.28 -30.39
CA VAL A 261 12.66 -4.80 -31.49
C VAL A 261 13.41 -3.68 -32.20
N GLY A 262 14.70 -3.93 -32.46
CA GLY A 262 15.49 -3.12 -33.38
C GLY A 262 15.30 -3.61 -34.81
N LEU A 263 14.91 -2.74 -35.73
CA LEU A 263 14.72 -3.09 -37.15
C LEU A 263 16.03 -3.17 -37.95
N GLY A 264 17.13 -2.66 -37.40
CA GLY A 264 18.37 -2.49 -38.13
C GLY A 264 18.36 -1.28 -39.08
N PRO A 265 19.51 -0.95 -39.68
CA PRO A 265 19.62 0.16 -40.63
C PRO A 265 19.01 -0.22 -41.98
N GLY A 266 18.41 0.75 -42.69
CA GLY A 266 18.18 0.55 -44.13
C GLY A 266 17.21 -0.57 -44.46
N ASP A 267 17.61 -1.40 -45.42
CA ASP A 267 16.81 -2.46 -46.02
C ASP A 267 16.37 -3.52 -44.99
N SER A 268 15.23 -4.15 -45.27
CA SER A 268 14.72 -5.29 -44.50
C SER A 268 15.77 -6.39 -44.35
N ASP A 269 16.66 -6.59 -45.33
CA ASP A 269 17.72 -7.60 -45.32
C ASP A 269 18.69 -7.48 -44.15
N TRP A 270 18.81 -6.29 -43.55
CA TRP A 270 19.65 -6.04 -42.37
C TRP A 270 18.96 -6.33 -41.04
N MET A 271 17.70 -6.77 -41.05
CA MET A 271 16.95 -7.12 -39.85
C MET A 271 17.36 -8.49 -39.33
N THR A 272 17.64 -8.56 -38.03
CA THR A 272 18.08 -9.81 -37.39
C THR A 272 16.99 -10.89 -37.45
N PRO A 273 17.36 -12.18 -37.51
CA PRO A 273 16.40 -13.28 -37.45
C PRO A 273 15.53 -13.29 -36.18
N GLN A 274 16.02 -12.76 -35.06
CA GLN A 274 15.24 -12.64 -33.83
C GLN A 274 14.18 -11.53 -33.95
N SER A 275 14.55 -10.34 -34.43
CA SER A 275 13.58 -9.25 -34.66
C SER A 275 12.48 -9.68 -35.64
N ARG A 276 12.83 -10.40 -36.71
CA ARG A 276 11.84 -10.93 -37.68
C ARG A 276 10.86 -11.92 -37.04
N ARG A 277 11.37 -12.85 -36.20
CA ARG A 277 10.52 -13.82 -35.49
C ARG A 277 9.55 -13.15 -34.52
N GLU A 278 10.02 -12.16 -33.77
CA GLU A 278 9.19 -11.42 -32.82
C GLU A 278 8.13 -10.58 -33.53
N LEU A 279 8.49 -9.89 -34.63
CA LEU A 279 7.53 -9.16 -35.46
C LEU A 279 6.47 -10.07 -36.09
N ALA A 280 6.87 -11.26 -36.57
CA ALA A 280 5.94 -12.22 -37.15
C ALA A 280 4.98 -12.83 -36.11
N ALA A 281 5.41 -12.98 -34.87
CA ALA A 281 4.59 -13.49 -33.76
C ALA A 281 3.72 -12.41 -33.09
N ALA A 282 3.89 -11.13 -33.45
CA ALA A 282 3.20 -10.02 -32.83
C ALA A 282 1.73 -9.94 -33.28
N THR A 283 0.84 -9.70 -32.32
CA THR A 283 -0.57 -9.41 -32.62
C THR A 283 -0.80 -7.92 -32.86
N ASP A 284 0.06 -7.07 -32.30
CA ASP A 284 -0.09 -5.62 -32.32
C ASP A 284 1.29 -4.94 -32.52
N LEU A 285 1.38 -4.06 -33.51
CA LEU A 285 2.58 -3.28 -33.81
C LEU A 285 2.35 -1.82 -33.45
N ILE A 286 3.23 -1.26 -32.61
CA ILE A 286 3.14 0.11 -32.10
C ILE A 286 4.46 0.82 -32.40
N GLY A 287 4.41 1.95 -33.11
CA GLY A 287 5.64 2.62 -33.49
C GLY A 287 5.44 3.89 -34.29
N TYR A 288 6.56 4.53 -34.62
CA TYR A 288 6.58 5.65 -35.54
C TYR A 288 6.26 5.18 -36.96
N GLY A 289 5.36 5.88 -37.67
CA GLY A 289 4.79 5.46 -38.96
C GLY A 289 5.82 4.93 -39.96
N PRO A 290 6.89 5.69 -40.29
CA PRO A 290 7.95 5.25 -41.19
C PRO A 290 8.68 3.95 -40.78
N TYR A 291 8.69 3.58 -39.50
CA TYR A 291 9.23 2.30 -39.05
C TYR A 291 8.21 1.17 -39.16
N LEU A 292 6.92 1.47 -38.99
CA LEU A 292 5.84 0.52 -39.21
C LEU A 292 5.70 0.17 -40.70
N ASP A 293 5.90 1.14 -41.60
CA ASP A 293 5.86 0.93 -43.04
C ASP A 293 6.96 -0.03 -43.52
N ARG A 294 8.09 -0.09 -42.81
CA ARG A 294 9.23 -0.96 -43.13
C ARG A 294 9.02 -2.43 -42.76
N VAL A 295 8.19 -2.71 -41.76
CA VAL A 295 7.94 -4.07 -41.30
C VAL A 295 6.76 -4.70 -42.03
N GLY A 296 5.88 -3.88 -42.63
CA GLY A 296 4.66 -4.32 -43.28
C GLY A 296 3.62 -4.88 -42.30
N PRO A 297 2.33 -4.93 -42.66
CA PRO A 297 1.32 -5.56 -41.81
C PRO A 297 1.49 -7.08 -41.84
N ALA A 298 1.75 -7.70 -40.68
CA ALA A 298 1.60 -9.15 -40.56
C ALA A 298 0.12 -9.52 -40.69
N PRO A 299 -0.26 -10.64 -41.35
CA PRO A 299 -1.65 -11.03 -41.51
C PRO A 299 -2.37 -11.15 -40.16
N GLY A 300 -3.41 -10.34 -39.94
CA GLY A 300 -4.17 -10.32 -38.69
C GLY A 300 -3.59 -9.45 -37.57
N SER A 301 -2.48 -8.75 -37.81
CA SER A 301 -1.91 -7.78 -36.87
C SER A 301 -2.62 -6.42 -36.93
N ILE A 302 -2.69 -5.74 -35.78
CA ILE A 302 -3.24 -4.38 -35.68
C ILE A 302 -2.08 -3.39 -35.58
N THR A 303 -2.02 -2.45 -36.52
CA THR A 303 -0.98 -1.41 -36.56
C THR A 303 -1.50 -0.12 -35.96
N THR A 304 -0.84 0.39 -34.92
CA THR A 304 -1.19 1.67 -34.28
C THR A 304 -0.05 2.67 -34.45
N PRO A 305 -0.20 3.71 -35.30
CA PRO A 305 0.79 4.76 -35.43
C PRO A 305 0.86 5.60 -34.16
N ALA A 306 2.07 5.79 -33.61
CA ALA A 306 2.30 6.78 -32.56
C ALA A 306 2.50 8.16 -33.21
N THR A 307 1.62 9.13 -32.92
CA THR A 307 1.82 10.52 -33.36
C THR A 307 2.95 11.16 -32.56
N THR A 308 3.86 11.85 -33.25
CA THR A 308 4.92 12.63 -32.61
C THR A 308 4.30 13.81 -31.86
N PRO A 309 4.49 13.97 -30.54
CA PRO A 309 4.08 15.19 -29.86
C PRO A 309 5.10 16.28 -30.19
N THR A 310 4.73 17.24 -31.06
CA THR A 310 5.39 18.53 -31.05
C THR A 310 5.00 19.24 -29.74
N SER A 311 5.91 19.15 -28.77
CA SER A 311 5.92 19.78 -27.44
C SER A 311 5.04 19.17 -26.32
N ARG A 312 5.74 18.71 -25.26
CA ARG A 312 5.33 18.15 -23.95
C ARG A 312 4.63 16.77 -23.93
N PRO A 313 4.98 15.88 -22.97
CA PRO A 313 4.49 14.50 -22.96
C PRO A 313 3.09 14.45 -22.34
N VAL A 314 2.07 14.37 -23.19
CA VAL A 314 0.76 13.85 -22.78
C VAL A 314 0.34 12.83 -23.83
N LEU A 315 0.24 11.57 -23.41
CA LEU A 315 -0.30 10.49 -24.23
C LEU A 315 -1.81 10.73 -24.37
N ASN A 316 -2.23 11.56 -25.34
CA ASN A 316 -3.63 11.94 -25.47
C ASN A 316 -4.34 11.03 -26.46
N TRP A 317 -5.12 10.09 -25.92
CA TRP A 317 -5.84 9.07 -26.66
C TRP A 317 -7.19 9.60 -27.20
N PRO A 318 -7.59 9.28 -28.44
CA PRO A 318 -8.91 9.66 -28.97
C PRO A 318 -10.08 9.16 -28.11
N ALA A 319 -11.17 9.90 -28.03
CA ALA A 319 -12.33 9.54 -27.19
C ALA A 319 -13.01 8.22 -27.62
N SER A 320 -12.96 7.88 -28.92
CA SER A 320 -13.51 6.66 -29.51
C SER A 320 -12.79 5.39 -29.06
N SER A 321 -11.51 5.52 -28.75
CA SER A 321 -10.66 4.43 -28.32
C SER A 321 -10.67 4.33 -26.78
N ARG A 322 -10.98 5.41 -26.04
CA ARG A 322 -11.05 5.45 -24.57
C ARG A 322 -12.22 4.61 -24.03
N ARG A 323 -13.34 4.58 -24.77
CA ARG A 323 -14.51 3.74 -24.48
C ARG A 323 -14.33 2.26 -24.84
N ARG A 324 -13.39 1.92 -25.74
CA ARG A 324 -13.10 0.53 -26.13
C ARG A 324 -12.04 -0.13 -25.23
N ALA A 325 -11.03 0.62 -24.80
CA ALA A 325 -10.03 0.16 -23.83
C ALA A 325 -10.62 -0.22 -22.47
N ALA A 326 -11.75 0.39 -22.08
CA ALA A 326 -12.45 0.06 -20.82
C ALA A 326 -13.28 -1.24 -20.87
N ARG A 327 -13.45 -1.86 -22.05
CA ARG A 327 -14.25 -3.10 -22.20
C ARG A 327 -13.46 -4.33 -22.65
N SER A 328 -12.23 -4.18 -23.15
CA SER A 328 -11.39 -5.32 -23.55
C SER A 328 -10.24 -5.51 -22.56
N ARG A 329 -10.37 -6.57 -21.76
CA ARG A 329 -9.26 -7.23 -21.04
C ARG A 329 -8.08 -7.40 -22.01
N TRP A 330 -6.90 -6.88 -21.66
CA TRP A 330 -5.72 -6.99 -22.52
C TRP A 330 -5.07 -8.36 -22.37
N SER A 331 -5.04 -9.13 -23.45
CA SER A 331 -4.44 -10.47 -23.56
C SER A 331 -3.47 -10.57 -24.76
N ARG A 332 -2.78 -9.48 -25.14
CA ARG A 332 -2.10 -9.34 -26.45
C ARG A 332 -0.66 -8.85 -26.36
N ARG A 333 0.22 -9.37 -27.24
CA ARG A 333 1.66 -9.08 -27.29
C ARG A 333 1.89 -7.83 -28.17
N ALA A 334 2.41 -6.75 -27.57
CA ALA A 334 2.60 -5.46 -28.26
C ALA A 334 4.09 -5.14 -28.47
N ILE A 335 4.47 -4.67 -29.66
CA ILE A 335 5.88 -4.36 -29.99
C ILE A 335 6.07 -2.86 -30.18
N PRO A 336 6.85 -2.16 -29.33
CA PRO A 336 7.30 -0.79 -29.56
C PRO A 336 8.49 -0.79 -30.54
N VAL A 337 8.37 -0.03 -31.64
CA VAL A 337 9.46 0.14 -32.60
C VAL A 337 10.12 1.51 -32.42
N SER A 338 11.40 1.54 -32.02
CA SER A 338 12.17 2.78 -31.92
C SER A 338 13.63 2.59 -32.34
N SER A 339 14.22 3.62 -32.94
CA SER A 339 15.68 3.77 -33.01
C SER A 339 16.04 5.19 -32.59
N ARG A 340 16.88 5.36 -31.56
CA ARG A 340 17.64 6.60 -31.36
C ARG A 340 19.04 6.42 -31.93
N TRP A 341 19.40 7.28 -32.87
CA TRP A 341 20.79 7.61 -33.20
C TRP A 341 20.96 9.13 -33.05
N PRO A 342 22.13 9.61 -32.61
CA PRO A 342 22.37 11.04 -32.37
C PRO A 342 22.34 11.82 -33.69
N PRO A 343 22.01 13.13 -33.67
CA PRO A 343 21.88 13.89 -34.91
C PRO A 343 23.25 14.04 -35.57
N ARG A 344 23.39 13.51 -36.80
CA ARG A 344 24.48 13.89 -37.71
C ARG A 344 24.06 15.14 -38.50
N CYS A 345 24.94 16.12 -38.50
CA CYS A 345 24.85 17.38 -39.21
C CYS A 345 24.85 17.26 -40.75
N SER A 346 24.39 18.37 -41.36
CA SER A 346 24.61 18.88 -42.73
C SER A 346 23.56 18.46 -43.79
N LYS A 347 23.09 19.33 -44.70
CA LYS A 347 23.70 20.50 -45.36
C LYS A 347 22.67 21.60 -45.69
N ARG A 348 23.12 22.86 -45.66
CA ARG A 348 22.51 24.03 -46.35
C ARG A 348 22.72 23.93 -47.88
N PRO A 349 21.87 24.56 -48.71
CA PRO A 349 22.17 24.80 -50.11
C PRO A 349 23.18 25.95 -50.28
N SER A 350 23.99 25.81 -51.32
CA SER A 350 25.11 26.64 -51.73
C SER A 350 24.74 28.02 -52.29
N SER A 351 25.40 29.07 -51.82
CA SER A 351 25.99 30.13 -52.68
C SER A 351 26.79 31.13 -51.81
N GLY A 352 28.06 31.35 -52.14
CA GLY A 352 28.91 32.38 -51.53
C GLY A 352 30.32 31.88 -51.14
N PRO A 353 31.41 32.55 -51.56
CA PRO A 353 32.76 32.06 -51.35
C PRO A 353 33.25 32.30 -49.92
N ALA A 354 34.19 31.43 -49.54
CA ALA A 354 34.75 31.22 -48.22
C ALA A 354 35.34 32.48 -47.53
N SER A 355 35.24 32.54 -46.21
CA SER A 355 36.43 32.59 -45.34
C SER A 355 36.10 32.57 -43.83
N ARG A 356 36.72 31.60 -43.17
CA ARG A 356 37.29 31.59 -41.80
C ARG A 356 36.33 31.74 -40.60
N CYS A 357 36.18 30.60 -39.90
CA CYS A 357 35.62 30.43 -38.56
C CYS A 357 36.37 31.25 -37.48
N ALA A 358 35.62 31.63 -36.45
CA ALA A 358 36.06 31.72 -35.06
C ALA A 358 35.27 30.67 -34.25
#